data_AF-A0A6I3LCV9-F1
#
_entry.id   AF-A0A6I3LCV9-F1
#
_cell.length_a   1.000
_cell.length_b   1.000
_cell.length_c   1.000
_cell.angle_alpha   90.00
_cell.angle_beta   90.00
_cell.angle_gamma   90.00
#
_symmetry.space_group_name_H-M   'P 1'
#
loop_
_entity.id
_entity.type
_entity.pdbx_description
1 polymer ?
#
loop_
_entity_poly.entity_id
_entity_poly.type
_entity_poly.pdbx_seq_one_letter_code
_entity_poly.pdbx_strand_id
1 'polypeptide(L)'
;MGTQSRAEYMKEYRKRNPDYDKNRVRDPEYCRQWSLVNRERKRKLDSDWLARNPGKKAEYDARRRARFKGSTLRSVDIQSRMAMFGNKCWMCRGPFEQIDHVKPLAAGGPHILANLRPSCSKCNARKGARWPL
;
A
#
# COMPACT_ATOMS: atom_id res chain seq x y z
N MET A 1 -5.43 38.79 -7.01
CA MET A 1 -6.16 37.73 -7.74
C MET A 1 -6.81 36.83 -6.70
N GLY A 2 -8.13 36.95 -6.51
CA GLY A 2 -8.85 36.34 -5.38
C GLY A 2 -8.87 34.81 -5.47
N THR A 3 -8.51 34.15 -4.37
CA THR A 3 -8.64 32.69 -4.25
C THR A 3 -10.12 32.35 -4.14
N GLN A 4 -10.69 31.68 -5.16
CA GLN A 4 -12.04 31.10 -5.06
C GLN A 4 -12.17 30.31 -3.75
N SER A 5 -13.30 30.45 -3.06
CA SER A 5 -13.55 29.65 -1.88
C SER A 5 -13.62 28.16 -2.27
N ARG A 6 -13.17 27.27 -1.38
CA ARG A 6 -13.26 25.82 -1.59
C ARG A 6 -14.69 25.38 -1.94
N ALA A 7 -15.70 26.06 -1.37
CA ALA A 7 -17.11 25.78 -1.63
C ALA A 7 -17.53 26.09 -3.07
N GLU A 8 -17.13 27.25 -3.60
CA GLU A 8 -17.40 27.66 -4.98
C GLU A 8 -16.69 26.75 -5.98
N TYR A 9 -15.42 26.42 -5.71
CA TYR A 9 -14.67 25.46 -6.50
C TYR A 9 -15.38 24.09 -6.57
N MET A 10 -15.83 23.56 -5.42
CA MET A 10 -16.51 22.26 -5.38
C MET A 10 -17.88 22.29 -6.08
N LYS A 11 -18.60 23.42 -6.02
CA LYS A 11 -19.87 23.61 -6.74
C LYS A 11 -19.67 23.55 -8.25
N GLU A 12 -18.67 24.25 -8.76
CA GLU A 12 -18.32 24.26 -10.17
C GLU A 12 -17.77 22.90 -10.64
N TYR A 13 -16.94 22.26 -9.81
CA TYR A 13 -16.42 20.92 -10.07
C TYR A 13 -17.52 19.87 -10.21
N ARG A 14 -18.55 19.90 -9.33
CA ARG A 14 -19.72 19.01 -9.43
C ARG A 14 -20.55 19.24 -10.69
N LYS A 15 -20.71 20.50 -11.12
CA LYS A 15 -21.39 20.82 -12.39
C LYS A 15 -20.65 20.24 -13.59
N ARG A 16 -19.32 20.35 -13.61
CA ARG A 16 -18.47 19.81 -14.69
C ARG A 16 -18.31 18.30 -14.64
N ASN A 17 -18.53 17.70 -13.47
CA ASN A 17 -18.41 16.25 -13.23
C ASN A 17 -19.70 15.75 -12.57
N PRO A 18 -20.82 15.68 -13.30
CA PRO A 18 -22.13 15.32 -12.75
C PRO A 18 -22.17 13.90 -12.14
N ASP A 19 -21.26 13.02 -12.55
CA ASP A 19 -21.10 11.68 -11.96
C ASP A 19 -20.19 11.66 -10.72
N TYR A 20 -19.66 12.80 -10.27
CA TYR A 20 -18.79 12.89 -9.09
C TYR A 20 -19.44 12.31 -7.83
N ASP A 21 -20.73 12.60 -7.62
CA ASP A 21 -21.47 12.10 -6.45
C ASP A 21 -21.85 10.62 -6.60
N LYS A 22 -22.03 10.10 -7.83
CA LYS A 22 -22.19 8.66 -8.09
C LYS A 22 -20.88 7.89 -7.86
N ASN A 23 -19.76 8.48 -8.28
CA ASN A 23 -18.39 7.99 -8.03
C ASN A 23 -17.96 8.10 -6.54
N ARG A 24 -18.75 8.78 -5.71
CA ARG A 24 -18.55 8.87 -4.26
C ARG A 24 -18.96 7.57 -3.56
N VAL A 25 -19.94 6.86 -4.12
CA VAL A 25 -20.21 5.48 -3.75
C VAL A 25 -19.08 4.66 -4.36
N ARG A 26 -18.24 4.07 -3.52
CA ARG A 26 -17.10 3.26 -3.94
C ARG A 26 -17.62 1.91 -4.46
N ASP A 27 -18.31 1.93 -5.59
CA ASP A 27 -18.78 0.74 -6.29
C ASP A 27 -17.55 -0.07 -6.72
N PRO A 28 -17.36 -1.30 -6.19
CA PRO A 28 -16.22 -2.13 -6.53
C PRO A 28 -16.12 -2.45 -8.02
N GLU A 29 -17.25 -2.63 -8.72
CA GLU A 29 -17.26 -2.96 -10.14
C GLU A 29 -16.87 -1.75 -10.99
N TYR A 30 -17.42 -0.57 -10.68
CA TYR A 30 -16.97 0.68 -11.29
C TYR A 30 -15.46 0.92 -11.06
N CYS A 31 -14.97 0.74 -9.83
CA CYS A 31 -13.55 0.90 -9.51
C CYS A 31 -12.67 -0.07 -10.32
N ARG A 32 -13.14 -1.30 -10.53
CA ARG A 32 -12.45 -2.33 -11.31
C ARG A 32 -12.44 -1.96 -12.79
N GLN A 33 -13.59 -1.62 -13.38
CA GLN A 33 -13.69 -1.21 -14.78
C GLN A 33 -12.85 0.03 -15.07
N TRP A 34 -12.93 1.05 -14.20
CA TRP A 34 -12.11 2.24 -14.32
C TRP A 34 -10.62 1.91 -14.29
N SER A 35 -10.19 1.01 -13.39
CA SER A 35 -8.79 0.58 -13.29
C SER A 35 -8.30 -0.17 -14.53
N LEU A 36 -9.16 -0.99 -15.16
CA LEU A 36 -8.84 -1.71 -16.39
C LEU A 36 -8.67 -0.74 -17.57
N VAL A 37 -9.67 0.14 -17.78
CA VAL A 37 -9.69 1.10 -18.90
C VAL A 37 -8.60 2.15 -18.75
N ASN A 38 -8.33 2.63 -17.53
CA ASN A 38 -7.35 3.70 -17.28
C ASN A 38 -5.95 3.15 -16.92
N ARG A 39 -5.69 1.85 -17.11
CA ARG A 39 -4.40 1.23 -16.77
C ARG A 39 -3.22 1.92 -17.46
N GLU A 40 -3.34 2.16 -18.77
CA GLU A 40 -2.30 2.82 -19.55
C GLU A 40 -2.14 4.29 -19.17
N ARG A 41 -3.27 4.99 -18.98
CA ARG A 41 -3.28 6.37 -18.48
C ARG A 41 -2.54 6.47 -17.15
N LYS A 42 -2.82 5.57 -16.20
CA LYS A 42 -2.16 5.53 -14.90
C LYS A 42 -0.66 5.26 -15.04
N ARG A 43 -0.26 4.30 -15.88
CA ARG A 43 1.17 4.02 -16.15
C ARG A 43 1.90 5.24 -16.71
N LYS A 44 1.29 5.95 -17.66
CA LYS A 44 1.86 7.19 -18.22
C LYS A 44 2.02 8.26 -17.14
N LEU A 45 1.00 8.49 -16.32
CA LEU A 45 1.07 9.44 -15.22
C LEU A 45 2.15 9.07 -14.19
N ASP A 46 2.25 7.80 -13.81
CA ASP A 46 3.26 7.31 -12.88
C ASP A 46 4.68 7.47 -13.48
N SER A 47 4.86 7.19 -14.78
CA SER A 47 6.11 7.40 -15.51
C SER A 47 6.49 8.88 -15.58
N ASP A 48 5.57 9.74 -15.97
CA ASP A 48 5.77 11.20 -16.02
C ASP A 48 6.10 11.76 -14.63
N TRP A 49 5.43 11.27 -13.59
CA TRP A 49 5.71 11.67 -12.22
C TRP A 49 7.14 11.27 -11.81
N LEU A 50 7.59 10.05 -12.12
CA LEU A 50 8.97 9.63 -11.86
C LEU A 50 9.99 10.46 -12.64
N ALA A 51 9.71 10.77 -13.91
CA ALA A 51 10.58 11.62 -14.73
C ALA A 51 10.70 13.05 -14.18
N ARG A 52 9.58 13.62 -13.67
CA ARG A 52 9.56 14.96 -13.03
C ARG A 52 10.10 14.96 -11.60
N ASN A 53 10.23 13.79 -10.97
CA ASN A 53 10.71 13.66 -9.59
C ASN A 53 11.95 12.74 -9.55
N PRO A 54 13.04 13.13 -10.23
CA PRO A 54 14.28 12.35 -10.21
C PRO A 54 14.77 12.23 -8.76
N GLY A 55 15.17 11.01 -8.37
CA GLY A 55 15.61 10.72 -7.02
C GLY A 55 14.50 10.32 -6.04
N LYS A 56 13.20 10.55 -6.31
CA LYS A 56 12.13 10.07 -5.39
C LYS A 56 12.14 8.57 -5.21
N LYS A 57 12.39 7.81 -6.27
CA LYS A 57 12.55 6.35 -6.18
C LYS A 57 13.75 5.97 -5.30
N ALA A 58 14.88 6.65 -5.48
CA ALA A 58 16.08 6.42 -4.68
C ALA A 58 15.84 6.76 -3.19
N GLU A 59 15.09 7.83 -2.91
CA GLU A 59 14.66 8.23 -1.57
C GLU A 59 13.77 7.16 -0.91
N TYR A 60 12.78 6.62 -1.64
CA TYR A 60 11.96 5.50 -1.17
C TYR A 60 12.79 4.25 -0.87
N ASP A 61 13.73 3.92 -1.76
CA ASP A 61 14.60 2.76 -1.57
C ASP A 61 15.59 2.97 -0.42
N ALA A 62 16.11 4.19 -0.23
CA ALA A 62 16.96 4.54 0.90
C ALA A 62 16.21 4.42 2.22
N ARG A 63 14.98 4.95 2.30
CA ARG A 63 14.11 4.76 3.47
C ARG A 63 13.84 3.29 3.75
N ARG A 64 13.52 2.51 2.69
CA ARG A 64 13.31 1.07 2.82
C ARG A 64 14.57 0.40 3.37
N ARG A 65 15.73 0.59 2.74
CA ARG A 65 17.02 0.04 3.19
C ARG A 65 17.32 0.41 4.65
N ALA A 66 17.07 1.65 5.05
CA ALA A 66 17.25 2.09 6.44
C ALA A 66 16.41 1.27 7.45
N ARG A 67 15.22 0.77 7.05
CA ARG A 67 14.41 -0.13 7.91
C ARG A 67 14.98 -1.54 8.05
N PHE A 68 15.81 -1.96 7.10
CA PHE A 68 16.57 -3.21 7.16
C PHE A 68 17.95 -3.02 7.80
N LYS A 69 18.48 -1.79 7.82
CA LYS A 69 19.79 -1.47 8.42
C LYS A 69 19.76 -1.76 9.92
N GLY A 70 20.73 -2.54 10.40
CA GLY A 70 20.80 -2.99 11.80
C GLY A 70 19.96 -4.24 12.11
N SER A 71 19.24 -4.79 11.12
CA SER A 71 18.60 -6.08 11.25
C SER A 71 19.66 -7.19 11.20
N THR A 72 19.87 -7.89 12.32
CA THR A 72 20.78 -9.04 12.43
C THR A 72 20.06 -10.38 12.23
N LEU A 73 18.90 -10.35 11.57
CA LEU A 73 18.05 -11.53 11.46
C LEU A 73 18.69 -12.56 10.54
N ARG A 74 18.94 -13.74 11.09
CA ARG A 74 19.37 -14.89 10.30
C ARG A 74 18.14 -15.59 9.75
N SER A 75 18.34 -16.33 8.65
CA SER A 75 17.29 -17.16 8.05
C SER A 75 16.68 -18.13 9.06
N VAL A 76 17.50 -18.73 9.94
CA VAL A 76 17.05 -19.63 11.01
C VAL A 76 16.10 -18.94 11.98
N ASP A 77 16.38 -17.69 12.38
CA ASP A 77 15.53 -16.97 13.33
C ASP A 77 14.16 -16.67 12.70
N ILE A 78 14.15 -16.31 11.41
CA ILE A 78 12.92 -16.10 10.65
C ILE A 78 12.13 -17.41 10.52
N GLN A 79 12.78 -18.53 10.18
CA GLN A 79 12.14 -19.84 10.08
C GLN A 79 11.54 -20.28 11.41
N SER A 80 12.29 -20.19 12.52
CA SER A 80 11.78 -20.45 13.86
C SER A 80 10.58 -19.55 14.17
N ARG A 81 10.64 -18.27 13.79
CA ARG A 81 9.50 -17.35 13.96
C ARG A 81 8.28 -17.79 13.17
N MET A 82 8.42 -18.26 11.93
CA MET A 82 7.29 -18.77 11.15
C MET A 82 6.73 -20.08 11.74
N ALA A 83 7.62 -20.96 12.22
CA ALA A 83 7.26 -22.21 12.87
C ALA A 83 6.47 -21.99 14.18
N MET A 84 6.74 -20.92 14.94
CA MET A 84 5.92 -20.54 16.10
C MET A 84 4.44 -20.29 15.75
N PHE A 85 4.12 -19.92 14.51
CA PHE A 85 2.74 -19.77 14.01
C PHE A 85 2.23 -21.03 13.30
N GLY A 86 2.97 -22.15 13.41
CA GLY A 86 2.66 -23.41 12.73
C GLY A 86 2.79 -23.32 11.21
N ASN A 87 3.62 -22.41 10.68
CA ASN A 87 3.75 -22.13 9.25
C ASN A 87 2.39 -21.85 8.57
N LYS A 88 1.49 -21.20 9.30
CA LYS A 88 0.14 -20.82 8.84
C LYS A 88 -0.04 -19.32 8.88
N CYS A 89 -0.84 -18.80 7.97
CA CYS A 89 -1.23 -17.40 7.94
C CYS A 89 -1.73 -16.94 9.32
N TRP A 90 -1.12 -15.90 9.88
CA TRP A 90 -1.44 -15.42 11.22
C TRP A 90 -2.85 -14.82 11.34
N MET A 91 -3.46 -14.45 10.20
CA MET A 91 -4.82 -13.89 10.12
C MET A 91 -5.90 -14.94 9.87
N CYS A 92 -5.74 -15.79 8.84
CA CYS A 92 -6.79 -16.75 8.44
C CYS A 92 -6.45 -18.22 8.73
N ARG A 93 -5.26 -18.50 9.27
CA ARG A 93 -4.75 -19.86 9.52
C ARG A 93 -4.58 -20.75 8.28
N GLY A 94 -4.77 -20.21 7.08
CA GLY A 94 -4.46 -20.88 5.81
C GLY A 94 -2.96 -21.00 5.52
N PRO A 95 -2.58 -21.44 4.31
CA PRO A 95 -1.17 -21.62 3.92
C PRO A 95 -0.32 -20.35 4.07
N PHE A 96 0.91 -20.51 4.55
CA PHE A 96 1.92 -19.44 4.56
C PHE A 96 2.56 -19.32 3.17
N GLU A 97 2.55 -18.10 2.62
CA GLU A 97 3.11 -17.83 1.30
C GLU A 97 4.13 -16.67 1.34
N GLN A 98 4.00 -15.77 2.32
CA GLN A 98 4.82 -14.56 2.39
C GLN A 98 4.92 -14.00 3.79
N ILE A 99 6.06 -13.37 4.10
CA ILE A 99 6.31 -12.73 5.39
C ILE A 99 5.65 -11.35 5.39
N ASP A 100 4.75 -11.12 6.34
CA ASP A 100 4.09 -9.85 6.59
C ASP A 100 4.80 -9.09 7.72
N HIS A 101 4.84 -7.76 7.57
CA HIS A 101 5.23 -6.83 8.62
C HIS A 101 3.96 -6.34 9.33
N VAL A 102 3.75 -6.73 10.59
CA VAL A 102 2.55 -6.34 11.38
C VAL A 102 2.33 -4.83 11.29
N LYS A 103 3.35 -4.04 11.64
CA LYS A 103 3.47 -2.63 11.24
C LYS A 103 4.15 -2.57 9.86
N PRO A 104 3.47 -2.14 8.80
CA PRO A 104 4.04 -2.09 7.45
C PRO A 104 5.29 -1.22 7.36
N LEU A 105 6.22 -1.57 6.47
CA LEU A 105 7.38 -0.72 6.15
C LEU A 105 6.95 0.68 5.67
N ALA A 106 5.86 0.80 4.91
CA ALA A 106 5.34 2.10 4.49
C ALA A 106 4.90 2.98 5.68
N ALA A 107 4.47 2.37 6.79
CA ALA A 107 3.92 3.06 7.97
C ALA A 107 4.91 3.23 9.13
N GLY A 108 6.22 3.05 8.92
CA GLY A 108 7.20 3.16 10.02
C GLY A 108 7.64 1.83 10.65
N GLY A 109 7.21 0.69 10.11
CA GLY A 109 7.57 -0.64 10.63
C GLY A 109 9.06 -0.96 10.58
N PRO A 110 9.65 -1.52 11.66
CA PRO A 110 11.01 -2.04 11.66
C PRO A 110 11.09 -3.47 11.06
N HIS A 111 12.21 -3.84 10.45
CA HIS A 111 12.48 -5.21 9.99
C HIS A 111 13.11 -6.06 11.12
N ILE A 112 12.30 -6.46 12.09
CA ILE A 112 12.71 -7.25 13.28
C ILE A 112 11.76 -8.44 13.49
N LEU A 113 12.21 -9.54 14.13
CA LEU A 113 11.40 -10.77 14.32
C LEU A 113 10.05 -10.51 14.99
N ALA A 114 10.02 -9.59 15.97
CA ALA A 114 8.79 -9.21 16.66
C ALA A 114 7.73 -8.65 15.69
N ASN A 115 8.14 -8.03 14.58
CA ASN A 115 7.27 -7.44 13.56
C ASN A 115 6.97 -8.39 12.39
N LEU A 116 7.64 -9.55 12.27
CA LEU A 116 7.43 -10.50 11.15
C LEU A 116 6.39 -11.57 11.49
N ARG A 117 5.48 -11.87 10.57
CA ARG A 117 4.47 -12.93 10.68
C ARG A 117 4.30 -13.69 9.36
N PRO A 118 3.99 -14.99 9.38
CA PRO A 118 3.60 -15.71 8.17
C PRO A 118 2.21 -15.29 7.72
N SER A 119 2.03 -14.97 6.44
CA SER A 119 0.76 -14.53 5.86
C SER A 119 0.49 -15.23 4.53
N CYS A 120 -0.78 -15.41 4.18
CA CYS A 120 -1.17 -15.75 2.81
C CYS A 120 -1.31 -14.49 1.96
N SER A 121 -1.24 -14.63 0.64
CA SER A 121 -1.29 -13.51 -0.30
C SER A 121 -2.58 -12.72 -0.22
N LYS A 122 -3.72 -13.41 -0.06
CA LYS A 122 -5.04 -12.77 0.08
C LYS A 122 -5.12 -11.92 1.35
N CYS A 123 -4.68 -12.43 2.49
CA CYS A 123 -4.72 -11.69 3.75
C CYS A 123 -3.72 -10.54 3.76
N ASN A 124 -2.49 -10.76 3.26
CA ASN A 124 -1.49 -9.69 3.19
C ASN A 124 -1.94 -8.55 2.26
N ALA A 125 -2.45 -8.89 1.07
CA ALA A 125 -2.97 -7.91 0.12
C ALA A 125 -4.18 -7.16 0.70
N ARG A 126 -5.09 -7.86 1.37
CA ARG A 126 -6.22 -7.23 2.07
C ARG A 126 -5.71 -6.27 3.12
N LYS A 127 -4.79 -6.67 4.01
CA LYS A 127 -4.20 -5.81 5.05
C LYS A 127 -3.55 -4.56 4.44
N GLY A 128 -2.68 -4.75 3.45
CA GLY A 128 -1.97 -3.66 2.79
C GLY A 128 -1.14 -2.83 3.78
N ALA A 129 -1.22 -1.51 3.65
CA ALA A 129 -0.54 -0.56 4.55
C ALA A 129 -1.36 -0.18 5.81
N ARG A 130 -2.46 -0.88 6.09
CA ARG A 130 -3.33 -0.58 7.24
C ARG A 130 -2.67 -1.02 8.55
N TRP A 131 -2.45 -0.06 9.44
CA TRP A 131 -1.93 -0.24 10.78
C TRP A 131 -2.16 1.05 11.60
N PRO A 132 -2.65 1.00 12.86
CA PRO A 132 -3.03 -0.21 13.61
C PRO A 132 -4.21 -0.94 12.95
N LEU A 133 -4.31 -2.24 13.23
CA LEU A 133 -5.39 -3.10 12.72
C LEU A 133 -6.62 -3.02 13.61
#